data_AF-A0A4Q0XNG6-F1
#
_entry.id   AF-A0A4Q0XNG6-F1
#
_cell.length_a   1.000
_cell.length_b   1.000
_cell.length_c   1.000
_cell.angle_alpha   90.00
_cell.angle_beta   90.00
_cell.angle_gamma   90.00
#
_symmetry.space_group_name_H-M   'P 1'
#
loop_
_entity.id
_entity.type
_entity.pdbx_description
1 polymer ?
#
loop_
_entity_poly.entity_id
_entity_poly.type
_entity_poly.pdbx_seq_one_letter_code
_entity_poly.pdbx_strand_id
1 'polypeptide(L)'
;MKIKTLNIFAIALFALIMIGCGGPVKLYNVENKIIEGANKEVLKRAIFDAGYSLGWNMREENSNTIIGILVRKKFSATANPQFTGYYDAKISITYNENSYSIKLLEANNLDYNPTEETIRSGYNGWILNLENQIDGIATPLMMTESLKKKEQEAQADKKNSSTTDNGLRKIYDVINAPIAQGHSIEEIEKAIFISGKQNNWLMKKQKEGFILAKKVIRKHTMIVRISYDQEHYSITYISSENLKYQGYYIHRNYNVWIQQLEQGINFNLE
;
A
#
# COMPACT_ATOMS: atom_id res chain seq x y z
N MET A 1 34.23 6.05 -39.22
CA MET A 1 35.00 6.30 -37.97
C MET A 1 34.01 6.37 -36.82
N LYS A 2 33.96 5.32 -35.96
CA LYS A 2 32.98 5.17 -34.88
C LYS A 2 33.36 6.09 -33.71
N ILE A 3 32.52 7.06 -33.39
CA ILE A 3 32.65 7.83 -32.13
C ILE A 3 31.74 7.16 -31.11
N LYS A 4 32.35 6.52 -30.11
CA LYS A 4 31.67 5.90 -28.98
C LYS A 4 31.11 7.01 -28.08
N THR A 5 29.81 7.07 -27.90
CA THR A 5 29.20 7.88 -26.85
C THR A 5 29.35 7.12 -25.52
N LEU A 6 30.08 7.73 -24.58
CA LEU A 6 30.30 7.21 -23.25
C LEU A 6 29.11 7.64 -22.38
N ASN A 7 28.18 6.72 -22.12
CA ASN A 7 27.11 6.93 -21.15
C ASN A 7 27.73 6.94 -19.75
N ILE A 8 27.80 8.13 -19.14
CA ILE A 8 28.13 8.28 -17.72
C ILE A 8 26.93 7.76 -16.93
N PHE A 9 27.04 6.53 -16.44
CA PHE A 9 26.18 6.05 -15.37
C PHE A 9 26.50 6.86 -14.12
N ALA A 10 25.57 7.72 -13.71
CA ALA A 10 25.56 8.27 -12.37
C ALA A 10 25.33 7.10 -11.41
N ILE A 11 26.42 6.54 -10.87
CA ILE A 11 26.36 5.57 -9.78
C ILE A 11 25.84 6.34 -8.57
N ALA A 12 24.54 6.22 -8.31
CA ALA A 12 23.98 6.59 -7.02
C ALA A 12 24.66 5.72 -5.96
N LEU A 13 25.59 6.32 -5.23
CA LEU A 13 26.26 5.71 -4.10
C LEU A 13 25.20 5.41 -3.04
N PHE A 14 24.63 4.21 -3.09
CA PHE A 14 23.72 3.71 -2.07
C PHE A 14 24.57 3.53 -0.80
N ALA A 15 24.52 4.52 0.09
CA ALA A 15 25.11 4.39 1.41
C ALA A 15 24.42 3.21 2.10
N LEU A 16 25.14 2.08 2.16
CA LEU A 16 24.83 0.94 3.00
C LEU A 16 24.92 1.43 4.46
N ILE A 17 23.80 1.94 4.98
CA ILE A 17 23.65 2.21 6.41
C ILE A 17 23.57 0.83 7.07
N MET A 18 24.72 0.37 7.53
CA MET A 18 24.84 -0.74 8.48
C MET A 18 23.90 -0.46 9.65
N ILE A 19 22.89 -1.31 9.79
CA ILE A 19 21.87 -1.26 10.84
C ILE A 19 22.56 -1.63 12.15
N GLY A 20 23.15 -0.64 12.81
CA GLY A 20 23.54 -0.71 14.20
C GLY A 20 22.31 -0.55 15.08
N CYS A 21 22.17 -1.40 16.10
CA CYS A 21 21.10 -1.32 17.08
C CYS A 21 21.06 0.06 17.78
N GLY A 22 20.01 0.84 17.53
CA GLY A 22 19.27 1.54 18.59
C GLY A 22 19.71 2.95 19.02
N GLY A 23 20.32 3.76 18.16
CA GLY A 23 20.58 5.19 18.44
C GLY A 23 19.54 6.15 17.83
N PRO A 24 19.48 7.42 18.31
CA PRO A 24 18.75 8.48 17.62
C PRO A 24 19.27 8.66 16.19
N VAL A 25 18.37 8.79 15.23
CA VAL A 25 18.63 9.10 13.81
C VAL A 25 17.99 10.44 13.47
N LYS A 26 18.37 11.05 12.34
CA LYS A 26 17.69 12.27 11.87
C LYS A 26 16.18 12.08 11.74
N LEU A 27 15.42 13.03 12.26
CA LEU A 27 13.97 13.08 12.17
C LEU A 27 13.54 13.15 10.70
N TYR A 28 12.66 12.24 10.30
CA TYR A 28 12.03 12.27 8.99
C TYR A 28 10.66 12.94 9.08
N ASN A 29 10.50 14.03 8.33
CA ASN A 29 9.22 14.70 8.09
C ASN A 29 8.87 14.61 6.61
N VAL A 30 7.58 14.61 6.29
CA VAL A 30 7.10 14.70 4.91
C VAL A 30 6.83 16.17 4.63
N GLU A 31 7.54 16.75 3.67
CA GLU A 31 7.43 18.17 3.32
C GLU A 31 6.77 18.35 1.95
N ASN A 32 5.63 19.03 1.93
CA ASN A 32 4.91 19.47 0.74
C ASN A 32 4.84 18.41 -0.39
N LYS A 33 4.46 17.18 -0.04
CA LYS A 33 4.36 16.07 -0.98
C LYS A 33 3.14 16.28 -1.88
N ILE A 34 3.37 16.45 -3.18
CA ILE A 34 2.32 16.61 -4.20
C ILE A 34 1.90 15.24 -4.73
N ILE A 35 0.59 15.00 -4.83
CA ILE A 35 -0.01 13.80 -5.43
C ILE A 35 -0.75 14.22 -6.70
N GLU A 36 -0.15 13.93 -7.85
CA GLU A 36 -0.73 14.26 -9.15
C GLU A 36 -2.11 13.61 -9.35
N GLY A 37 -3.09 14.41 -9.78
CA GLY A 37 -4.45 13.96 -10.03
C GLY A 37 -5.31 13.70 -8.78
N ALA A 38 -4.77 13.88 -7.57
CA ALA A 38 -5.57 13.92 -6.35
C ALA A 38 -6.27 15.28 -6.18
N ASN A 39 -7.31 15.30 -5.35
CA ASN A 39 -7.95 16.51 -4.86
C ASN A 39 -8.02 16.49 -3.32
N LYS A 40 -8.48 17.59 -2.73
CA LYS A 40 -8.49 17.79 -1.27
C LYS A 40 -9.35 16.75 -0.56
N GLU A 41 -10.51 16.42 -1.11
CA GLU A 41 -11.43 15.44 -0.54
C GLU A 41 -10.85 14.02 -0.59
N VAL A 42 -10.18 13.67 -1.69
CA VAL A 42 -9.45 12.40 -1.85
C VAL A 42 -8.30 12.33 -0.85
N LEU A 43 -7.51 13.40 -0.70
CA LEU A 43 -6.42 13.46 0.26
C LEU A 43 -6.90 13.32 1.69
N LYS A 44 -7.94 14.07 2.09
CA LYS A 44 -8.53 13.98 3.43
C LYS A 44 -8.91 12.54 3.76
N ARG A 45 -9.65 11.87 2.86
CA ARG A 45 -10.04 10.47 3.02
C ARG A 45 -8.83 9.53 3.06
N ALA A 46 -7.86 9.71 2.15
CA ALA A 46 -6.65 8.89 2.12
C ALA A 46 -5.85 8.98 3.42
N ILE A 47 -5.76 10.16 4.02
CA ILE A 47 -5.09 10.39 5.31
C ILE A 47 -5.79 9.63 6.44
N PHE A 48 -7.12 9.70 6.52
CA PHE A 48 -7.90 8.94 7.50
C PHE A 48 -7.75 7.42 7.30
N ASP A 49 -7.97 6.93 6.08
CA ASP A 49 -7.90 5.50 5.76
C ASP A 49 -6.50 4.92 6.02
N ALA A 50 -5.45 5.67 5.66
CA ALA A 50 -4.06 5.30 5.93
C ALA A 50 -3.76 5.30 7.44
N GLY A 51 -4.19 6.34 8.16
CA GLY A 51 -4.01 6.44 9.60
C GLY A 51 -4.66 5.26 10.33
N TYR A 52 -5.95 5.03 10.09
CA TYR A 52 -6.70 3.95 10.74
C TYR A 52 -6.13 2.56 10.43
N SER A 53 -5.79 2.29 9.16
CA SER A 53 -5.22 1.00 8.76
C SER A 53 -3.84 0.70 9.38
N LEU A 54 -3.11 1.74 9.77
CA LEU A 54 -1.81 1.62 10.44
C LEU A 54 -1.91 1.72 11.97
N GLY A 55 -3.12 1.92 12.52
CA GLY A 55 -3.41 2.00 13.94
C GLY A 55 -3.18 3.37 14.57
N TRP A 56 -3.15 4.43 13.77
CA TRP A 56 -3.18 5.81 14.27
C TRP A 56 -4.60 6.18 14.68
N ASN A 57 -4.72 6.87 15.81
CA ASN A 57 -5.94 7.55 16.18
C ASN A 57 -5.95 8.91 15.48
N MET A 58 -6.87 9.08 14.55
CA MET A 58 -6.93 10.26 13.68
C MET A 58 -8.10 11.15 14.08
N ARG A 59 -7.87 12.46 14.15
CA ARG A 59 -8.92 13.45 14.39
C ARG A 59 -8.71 14.69 13.54
N GLU A 60 -9.79 15.25 13.01
CA GLU A 60 -9.73 16.55 12.34
C GLU A 60 -9.59 17.65 13.39
N GLU A 61 -8.59 18.51 13.21
CA GLU A 61 -8.40 19.71 14.04
C GLU A 61 -9.08 20.91 13.38
N ASN A 62 -8.96 21.02 12.06
CA ASN A 62 -9.64 22.00 11.21
C ASN A 62 -9.66 21.51 9.75
N SER A 63 -10.24 22.30 8.85
CA SER A 63 -10.48 21.95 7.44
C SER A 63 -9.23 21.59 6.63
N ASN A 64 -8.04 21.91 7.12
CA ASN A 64 -6.75 21.67 6.47
C ASN A 64 -5.77 20.86 7.33
N THR A 65 -6.18 20.43 8.53
CA THR A 65 -5.27 19.80 9.50
C THR A 65 -5.91 18.61 10.19
N ILE A 66 -5.23 17.48 10.13
CA ILE A 66 -5.56 16.26 10.87
C ILE A 66 -4.45 15.99 11.89
N ILE A 67 -4.83 15.62 13.10
CA ILE A 67 -3.91 15.14 14.14
C ILE A 67 -3.96 13.63 14.18
N GLY A 68 -2.78 13.00 14.16
CA GLY A 68 -2.61 11.57 14.36
C GLY A 68 -1.89 11.27 15.66
N ILE A 69 -2.39 10.32 16.45
CA ILE A 69 -1.72 9.82 17.66
C ILE A 69 -1.50 8.32 17.53
N LEU A 70 -0.26 7.88 17.62
CA LEU A 70 0.10 6.46 17.64
C LEU A 70 0.72 6.10 18.98
N VAL A 71 0.20 5.04 19.60
CA VAL A 71 0.73 4.47 20.84
C VAL A 71 1.15 3.02 20.57
N ARG A 72 2.41 2.68 20.83
CA ARG A 72 2.97 1.33 20.67
C ARG A 72 3.52 0.83 21.99
N LYS A 73 3.10 -0.36 22.40
CA LYS A 73 3.68 -1.03 23.58
C LYS A 73 5.19 -1.21 23.38
N LYS A 74 5.98 -0.83 24.38
CA LYS A 74 7.40 -1.17 24.42
C LYS A 74 7.52 -2.67 24.65
N PHE A 75 8.00 -3.39 23.65
CA PHE A 75 8.40 -4.78 23.85
C PHE A 75 9.78 -4.78 24.50
N SER A 76 9.87 -5.31 25.72
CA SER A 76 11.14 -5.63 26.34
C SER A 76 11.12 -7.09 26.74
N ALA A 77 12.00 -7.88 26.15
CA ALA A 77 12.13 -9.29 26.48
C ALA A 77 12.66 -9.53 27.91
N THR A 78 13.16 -8.47 28.57
CA THR A 78 13.84 -8.53 29.87
C THR A 78 13.25 -7.60 30.93
N ALA A 79 12.23 -6.78 30.60
CA ALA A 79 11.61 -5.90 31.60
C ALA A 79 10.53 -6.64 32.39
N ASN A 80 10.49 -6.35 33.70
CA ASN A 80 9.37 -6.73 34.57
C ASN A 80 8.03 -6.33 33.90
N PRO A 81 7.05 -7.25 33.74
CA PRO A 81 5.75 -6.97 33.11
C PRO A 81 4.98 -5.78 33.69
N GLN A 82 5.29 -5.36 34.93
CA GLN A 82 4.68 -4.19 35.57
C GLN A 82 5.23 -2.84 35.10
N PHE A 83 6.32 -2.80 34.32
CA PHE A 83 6.95 -1.57 33.80
C PHE A 83 7.01 -1.52 32.27
N THR A 84 6.00 -2.07 31.57
CA THR A 84 5.90 -1.90 30.13
C THR A 84 5.48 -0.46 29.78
N GLY A 85 6.45 0.39 29.47
CA GLY A 85 6.20 1.73 28.92
C GLY A 85 5.59 1.69 27.52
N TYR A 86 5.21 2.85 27.00
CA TYR A 86 4.70 3.03 25.64
C TYR A 86 5.61 3.98 24.87
N TYR A 87 5.78 3.72 23.58
CA TYR A 87 6.20 4.76 22.65
C TYR A 87 4.95 5.47 22.16
N ASP A 88 4.95 6.79 22.19
CA ASP A 88 3.88 7.58 21.62
C ASP A 88 4.42 8.69 20.71
N ALA A 89 3.66 8.96 19.66
CA ALA A 89 3.93 10.06 18.76
C ALA A 89 2.62 10.74 18.41
N LYS A 90 2.63 12.07 18.47
CA LYS A 90 1.58 12.94 17.97
C LYS A 90 2.12 13.68 16.75
N ILE A 91 1.39 13.60 15.65
CA ILE A 91 1.76 14.25 14.39
C ILE A 91 0.66 15.20 13.93
N SER A 92 1.04 16.24 13.21
CA SER A 92 0.13 17.04 12.40
C SER A 92 0.28 16.67 10.95
N ILE A 93 -0.84 16.47 10.27
CA ILE A 93 -0.92 16.28 8.83
C ILE A 93 -1.68 17.46 8.25
N THR A 94 -0.97 18.38 7.61
CA THR A 94 -1.56 19.51 6.90
C THR A 94 -1.74 19.15 5.44
N TYR A 95 -2.88 19.49 4.85
CA TYR A 95 -3.19 19.17 3.45
C TYR A 95 -3.99 20.28 2.76
N ASN A 96 -3.84 20.38 1.45
CA ASN A 96 -4.54 21.34 0.59
C ASN A 96 -5.12 20.63 -0.64
N GLU A 97 -5.18 21.31 -1.79
CA GLU A 97 -5.78 20.79 -3.03
C GLU A 97 -5.18 19.46 -3.48
N ASN A 98 -3.86 19.33 -3.52
CA ASN A 98 -3.19 18.12 -4.03
C ASN A 98 -1.89 17.79 -3.29
N SER A 99 -1.60 18.46 -2.19
CA SER A 99 -0.40 18.21 -1.40
C SER A 99 -0.68 18.04 0.08
N TYR A 100 0.23 17.34 0.76
CA TYR A 100 0.21 17.19 2.21
C TYR A 100 1.61 17.26 2.81
N SER A 101 1.68 17.48 4.12
CA SER A 101 2.90 17.40 4.91
C SER A 101 2.63 16.68 6.21
N ILE A 102 3.62 15.98 6.75
CA ILE A 102 3.55 15.30 8.04
C ILE A 102 4.67 15.84 8.92
N LYS A 103 4.32 16.37 10.08
CA LYS A 103 5.27 16.90 11.07
C LYS A 103 5.06 16.27 12.43
N LEU A 104 6.15 16.00 13.13
CA LEU A 104 6.12 15.62 14.54
C LEU A 104 5.68 16.80 15.41
N LEU A 105 4.73 16.59 16.32
CA LEU A 105 4.34 17.55 17.34
C LEU A 105 4.88 17.18 18.72
N GLU A 106 4.66 15.92 19.13
CA GLU A 106 5.04 15.43 20.46
C GLU A 106 5.54 13.98 20.33
N ALA A 107 6.54 13.61 21.13
CA ALA A 107 7.13 12.28 21.15
C ALA A 107 7.58 11.93 22.56
N ASN A 108 7.05 10.87 23.18
CA ASN A 108 7.54 10.36 24.46
C ASN A 108 8.17 8.97 24.29
N ASN A 109 9.24 8.74 25.05
CA ASN A 109 10.07 7.53 25.00
C ASN A 109 10.70 7.21 23.64
N LEU A 110 10.78 8.20 22.73
CA LEU A 110 11.34 8.06 21.38
C LEU A 110 12.72 8.70 21.23
N ASP A 111 13.39 9.05 22.34
CA ASP A 111 14.72 9.68 22.31
C ASP A 111 14.76 10.93 21.39
N TYR A 112 13.68 11.72 21.42
CA TYR A 112 13.53 12.90 20.56
C TYR A 112 14.35 14.07 21.12
N ASN A 113 15.25 14.60 20.30
CA ASN A 113 16.01 15.81 20.56
C ASN A 113 15.59 16.89 19.55
N PRO A 114 14.88 17.95 19.97
CA PRO A 114 14.43 19.01 19.06
C PRO A 114 15.56 19.91 18.56
N THR A 115 16.67 20.03 19.29
CA THR A 115 17.81 20.88 18.88
C THR A 115 18.64 20.18 17.81
N GLU A 116 18.83 18.88 17.93
CA GLU A 116 19.58 18.07 16.96
C GLU A 116 18.69 17.50 15.86
N GLU A 117 17.36 17.68 15.97
CA GLU A 117 16.35 17.08 15.11
C GLU A 117 16.55 15.57 14.96
N THR A 118 16.80 14.87 16.08
CA THR A 118 17.00 13.41 16.08
C THR A 118 15.89 12.71 16.84
N ILE A 119 15.58 11.48 16.43
CA ILE A 119 14.56 10.63 17.05
C ILE A 119 14.94 9.15 16.85
N ARG A 120 14.40 8.26 17.68
CA ARG A 120 14.54 6.82 17.49
C ARG A 120 14.04 6.39 16.11
N SER A 121 14.83 5.57 15.42
CA SER A 121 14.58 5.12 14.04
C SER A 121 13.21 4.46 13.80
N GLY A 122 12.62 3.85 14.83
CA GLY A 122 11.28 3.28 14.75
C GLY A 122 10.21 4.30 14.35
N TYR A 123 10.34 5.55 14.78
CA TYR A 123 9.41 6.63 14.40
C TYR A 123 9.43 6.88 12.90
N ASN A 124 10.61 7.02 12.28
CA ASN A 124 10.73 7.25 10.84
C ASN A 124 10.07 6.11 10.04
N GLY A 125 10.17 4.87 10.53
CA GLY A 125 9.46 3.74 9.94
C GLY A 125 7.93 3.89 10.00
N TRP A 126 7.38 4.48 11.05
CA TRP A 126 5.93 4.76 11.13
C TRP A 126 5.50 5.82 10.13
N ILE A 127 6.28 6.90 10.00
CA ILE A 127 5.99 7.98 9.05
C ILE A 127 6.12 7.49 7.61
N LEU A 128 7.16 6.74 7.27
CA LEU A 128 7.31 6.14 5.94
C LEU A 128 6.15 5.20 5.59
N ASN A 129 5.68 4.39 6.55
CA ASN A 129 4.52 3.54 6.31
C ASN A 129 3.25 4.36 6.08
N LEU A 130 3.05 5.44 6.85
CA LEU A 130 1.92 6.33 6.70
C LEU A 130 1.95 7.07 5.36
N GLU A 131 3.09 7.63 4.98
CA GLU A 131 3.31 8.27 3.69
C GLU A 131 2.99 7.32 2.52
N ASN A 132 3.60 6.13 2.50
CA ASN A 132 3.35 5.15 1.42
C ASN A 132 1.88 4.75 1.33
N GLN A 133 1.20 4.64 2.48
CA GLN A 133 -0.22 4.28 2.53
C GLN A 133 -1.10 5.44 2.03
N ILE A 134 -0.80 6.69 2.40
CA ILE A 134 -1.49 7.89 1.89
C ILE A 134 -1.30 8.01 0.39
N ASP A 135 -0.05 7.97 -0.09
CA ASP A 135 0.28 8.08 -1.51
C ASP A 135 -0.46 7.01 -2.32
N GLY A 136 -0.40 5.76 -1.84
CA GLY A 136 -1.05 4.64 -2.47
C GLY A 136 -2.57 4.77 -2.54
N ILE A 137 -3.23 5.34 -1.52
CA ILE A 137 -4.69 5.54 -1.51
C ILE A 137 -5.10 6.77 -2.33
N ALA A 138 -4.36 7.88 -2.19
CA ALA A 138 -4.67 9.15 -2.85
C ALA A 138 -4.42 9.12 -4.36
N THR A 139 -3.46 8.31 -4.83
CA THR A 139 -3.19 8.16 -6.26
C THR A 139 -4.40 7.55 -6.99
N PRO A 140 -4.98 8.25 -7.99
CA PRO A 140 -6.12 7.78 -8.75
C PRO A 140 -5.91 6.38 -9.34
N LEU A 141 -6.92 5.52 -9.21
CA LEU A 141 -6.88 4.14 -9.71
C LEU A 141 -7.57 4.03 -11.07
N MET A 142 -6.78 4.13 -12.14
CA MET A 142 -7.26 4.09 -13.53
C MET A 142 -6.40 3.14 -14.37
N MET A 143 -7.00 2.45 -15.33
CA MET A 143 -6.30 1.55 -16.24
C MET A 143 -5.53 2.35 -17.32
N THR A 144 -4.33 2.82 -16.96
CA THR A 144 -3.43 3.59 -17.86
C THR A 144 -2.73 2.71 -18.88
N GLU A 145 -2.13 3.31 -19.92
CA GLU A 145 -1.30 2.58 -20.90
C GLU A 145 -0.13 1.84 -20.24
N SER A 146 0.46 2.41 -19.19
CA SER A 146 1.51 1.76 -18.40
C SER A 146 1.00 0.48 -17.72
N LEU A 147 -0.21 0.51 -17.13
CA LEU A 147 -0.80 -0.68 -16.51
C LEU A 147 -1.22 -1.72 -17.55
N LYS A 148 -1.73 -1.31 -18.72
CA LYS A 148 -2.01 -2.23 -19.83
C LYS A 148 -0.76 -2.96 -20.29
N LYS A 149 0.37 -2.25 -20.39
CA LYS A 149 1.65 -2.87 -20.74
C LYS A 149 2.11 -3.88 -19.68
N LYS A 150 2.03 -3.52 -18.38
CA LYS A 150 2.37 -4.44 -17.28
C LYS A 150 1.47 -5.69 -17.28
N GLU A 151 0.18 -5.53 -17.56
CA GLU A 151 -0.76 -6.65 -17.69
C GLU A 151 -0.33 -7.59 -18.84
N GLN A 152 0.00 -7.04 -20.01
CA GLN A 152 0.48 -7.84 -21.15
C GLN A 152 1.79 -8.59 -20.85
N GLU A 153 2.76 -7.92 -20.20
CA GLU A 153 4.02 -8.52 -19.76
C GLU A 153 3.75 -9.68 -18.79
N ALA A 154 2.87 -9.49 -17.81
CA ALA A 154 2.49 -10.56 -16.89
C ALA A 154 1.83 -11.75 -17.59
N GLN A 155 0.99 -11.52 -18.60
CA GLN A 155 0.39 -12.60 -19.40
C GLN A 155 1.43 -13.32 -20.26
N ALA A 156 2.45 -12.63 -20.76
CA ALA A 156 3.57 -13.26 -21.48
C ALA A 156 4.43 -14.12 -20.52
N ASP A 157 4.74 -13.60 -19.33
CA ASP A 157 5.47 -14.33 -18.29
C ASP A 157 4.71 -15.58 -17.84
N LYS A 158 3.38 -15.50 -17.70
CA LYS A 158 2.51 -16.64 -17.37
C LYS A 158 2.68 -17.80 -18.36
N LYS A 159 2.76 -17.50 -19.65
CA LYS A 159 2.93 -18.50 -20.73
C LYS A 159 4.31 -19.15 -20.71
N ASN A 160 5.34 -18.42 -20.28
CA ASN A 160 6.74 -18.85 -20.29
C ASN A 160 7.25 -19.28 -18.89
N SER A 161 6.36 -19.39 -17.91
CA SER A 161 6.70 -19.61 -16.51
C SER A 161 7.29 -21.01 -16.27
N SER A 162 8.55 -21.08 -15.82
CA SER A 162 9.25 -22.30 -15.37
C SER A 162 9.40 -22.30 -13.84
N THR A 163 9.71 -23.45 -13.23
CA THR A 163 9.85 -23.59 -11.76
C THR A 163 10.97 -22.72 -11.17
N THR A 164 10.70 -22.06 -10.03
CA THR A 164 11.68 -21.22 -9.30
C THR A 164 11.97 -21.79 -7.91
N ASP A 165 13.25 -21.88 -7.52
CA ASP A 165 13.73 -22.44 -6.23
C ASP A 165 14.01 -21.36 -5.16
N ASN A 166 13.46 -20.15 -5.32
CA ASN A 166 13.79 -18.98 -4.49
C ASN A 166 12.75 -18.67 -3.41
N GLY A 167 11.87 -19.62 -3.06
CA GLY A 167 10.81 -19.46 -2.06
C GLY A 167 9.65 -18.56 -2.50
N LEU A 168 9.63 -18.09 -3.75
CA LEU A 168 8.48 -17.44 -4.35
C LEU A 168 7.39 -18.47 -4.70
N ARG A 169 6.16 -17.99 -4.85
CA ARG A 169 5.01 -18.82 -5.22
C ARG A 169 4.51 -18.38 -6.58
N LYS A 170 4.13 -19.36 -7.40
CA LYS A 170 3.42 -19.06 -8.65
C LYS A 170 2.17 -18.24 -8.30
N ILE A 171 1.90 -17.21 -9.10
CA ILE A 171 0.73 -16.37 -8.92
C ILE A 171 -0.54 -17.24 -8.99
N TYR A 172 -1.40 -17.05 -7.98
CA TYR A 172 -2.76 -17.59 -7.95
C TYR A 172 -3.69 -16.59 -8.64
N ASP A 173 -4.19 -16.97 -9.81
CA ASP A 173 -5.29 -16.29 -10.48
C ASP A 173 -6.58 -17.06 -10.22
N VAL A 174 -7.68 -16.32 -10.07
CA VAL A 174 -9.03 -16.87 -10.12
C VAL A 174 -9.51 -16.77 -11.56
N ILE A 175 -9.84 -17.89 -12.20
CA ILE A 175 -10.23 -17.94 -13.61
C ILE A 175 -11.61 -18.55 -13.73
N ASN A 176 -12.55 -17.77 -14.28
CA ASN A 176 -13.93 -18.15 -14.54
C ASN A 176 -14.61 -18.83 -13.31
N ALA A 177 -14.45 -18.24 -12.13
CA ALA A 177 -15.17 -18.68 -10.95
C ALA A 177 -16.68 -18.50 -11.20
N PRO A 178 -17.50 -19.55 -11.01
CA PRO A 178 -18.92 -19.51 -11.34
C PRO A 178 -19.70 -18.63 -10.36
N ILE A 179 -20.74 -17.99 -10.87
CA ILE A 179 -21.71 -17.19 -10.12
C ILE A 179 -23.06 -17.92 -10.14
N ALA A 180 -23.75 -17.93 -9.00
CA ALA A 180 -25.09 -18.51 -8.93
C ALA A 180 -26.07 -17.77 -9.86
N GLN A 181 -26.96 -18.52 -10.51
CA GLN A 181 -27.94 -17.94 -11.42
C GLN A 181 -28.89 -16.99 -10.68
N GLY A 182 -29.35 -15.94 -11.36
CA GLY A 182 -30.35 -15.01 -10.85
C GLY A 182 -29.80 -13.67 -10.33
N HIS A 183 -28.49 -13.51 -10.24
CA HIS A 183 -27.88 -12.21 -9.92
C HIS A 183 -27.85 -11.28 -11.14
N SER A 184 -28.23 -10.03 -10.93
CA SER A 184 -27.99 -8.94 -11.87
C SER A 184 -26.51 -8.54 -11.90
N ILE A 185 -26.08 -7.87 -12.98
CA ILE A 185 -24.70 -7.35 -13.08
C ILE A 185 -24.40 -6.36 -11.95
N GLU A 186 -25.39 -5.56 -11.53
CA GLU A 186 -25.29 -4.61 -10.44
C GLU A 186 -25.10 -5.29 -9.08
N GLU A 187 -25.78 -6.41 -8.82
CA GLU A 187 -25.60 -7.21 -7.61
C GLU A 187 -24.19 -7.83 -7.55
N ILE A 188 -23.71 -8.35 -8.68
CA ILE A 188 -22.37 -8.91 -8.79
C ILE A 188 -21.30 -7.83 -8.56
N GLU A 189 -21.45 -6.69 -9.20
CA GLU A 189 -20.58 -5.54 -9.00
C GLU A 189 -20.56 -5.11 -7.53
N LYS A 190 -21.73 -5.00 -6.91
CA LYS A 190 -21.86 -4.63 -5.50
C LYS A 190 -21.18 -5.65 -4.58
N ALA A 191 -21.33 -6.95 -4.82
CA ALA A 191 -20.66 -8.01 -4.07
C ALA A 191 -19.13 -7.88 -4.15
N ILE A 192 -18.59 -7.61 -5.35
CA ILE A 192 -17.16 -7.38 -5.57
C ILE A 192 -16.68 -6.15 -4.79
N PHE A 193 -17.41 -5.04 -4.82
CA PHE A 193 -17.06 -3.84 -4.07
C PHE A 193 -17.12 -4.05 -2.55
N ILE A 194 -18.12 -4.77 -2.04
CA ILE A 194 -18.24 -5.08 -0.61
C ILE A 194 -17.05 -5.94 -0.16
N SER A 195 -16.76 -7.04 -0.86
CA SER A 195 -15.61 -7.91 -0.56
C SER A 195 -14.29 -7.14 -0.60
N GLY A 196 -14.11 -6.30 -1.62
CA GLY A 196 -12.96 -5.43 -1.74
C GLY A 196 -12.81 -4.51 -0.53
N LYS A 197 -13.87 -3.79 -0.15
CA LYS A 197 -13.87 -2.88 0.99
C LYS A 197 -13.56 -3.61 2.31
N GLN A 198 -14.20 -4.74 2.57
CA GLN A 198 -13.97 -5.56 3.78
C GLN A 198 -12.50 -5.98 3.91
N ASN A 199 -11.86 -6.24 2.78
CA ASN A 199 -10.47 -6.66 2.71
C ASN A 199 -9.50 -5.49 2.44
N ASN A 200 -9.90 -4.24 2.63
CA ASN A 200 -9.08 -3.04 2.42
C ASN A 200 -8.45 -2.97 1.01
N TRP A 201 -9.22 -3.28 -0.01
CA TRP A 201 -8.90 -3.03 -1.41
C TRP A 201 -9.53 -1.72 -1.87
N LEU A 202 -8.76 -0.97 -2.65
CA LEU A 202 -9.24 0.17 -3.41
C LEU A 202 -9.77 -0.36 -4.74
N MET A 203 -11.06 -0.14 -4.98
CA MET A 203 -11.74 -0.66 -6.16
C MET A 203 -12.24 0.50 -7.01
N LYS A 204 -12.09 0.39 -8.33
CA LYS A 204 -12.67 1.37 -9.27
C LYS A 204 -13.18 0.66 -10.52
N LYS A 205 -14.49 0.74 -10.76
CA LYS A 205 -15.10 0.33 -12.04
C LYS A 205 -14.48 1.15 -13.17
N GLN A 206 -13.92 0.46 -14.15
CA GLN A 206 -13.37 1.08 -15.35
C GLN A 206 -14.43 1.11 -16.46
N LYS A 207 -15.21 0.04 -16.58
CA LYS A 207 -16.37 -0.13 -17.46
C LYS A 207 -17.19 -1.33 -16.98
N GLU A 208 -18.34 -1.58 -17.60
CA GLU A 208 -19.13 -2.81 -17.40
C GLU A 208 -18.25 -4.07 -17.47
N GLY A 209 -18.39 -4.97 -16.51
CA GLY A 209 -17.64 -6.22 -16.44
C GLY A 209 -16.14 -6.07 -16.16
N PHE A 210 -15.68 -4.88 -15.74
CA PHE A 210 -14.27 -4.66 -15.38
C PHE A 210 -14.09 -3.66 -14.22
N ILE A 211 -13.57 -4.19 -13.11
CA ILE A 211 -13.09 -3.44 -11.95
C ILE A 211 -11.57 -3.54 -11.87
N LEU A 212 -10.91 -2.40 -11.69
CA LEU A 212 -9.49 -2.35 -11.33
C LEU A 212 -9.38 -2.29 -9.81
N ALA A 213 -8.55 -3.17 -9.24
CA ALA A 213 -8.43 -3.37 -7.82
C ALA A 213 -6.98 -3.15 -7.38
N LYS A 214 -6.76 -2.32 -6.37
CA LYS A 214 -5.44 -2.02 -5.81
C LYS A 214 -5.42 -2.32 -4.31
N LYS A 215 -4.37 -2.98 -3.84
CA LYS A 215 -4.11 -3.15 -2.41
C LYS A 215 -2.80 -2.49 -2.05
N VAL A 216 -2.83 -1.65 -1.03
CA VAL A 216 -1.66 -0.95 -0.48
C VAL A 216 -1.52 -1.36 0.98
N ILE A 217 -0.34 -1.83 1.37
CA ILE A 217 -0.04 -2.25 2.74
C ILE A 217 1.37 -1.82 3.07
N ARG A 218 1.49 -0.72 3.83
CA ARG A 218 2.79 -0.11 4.14
C ARG A 218 3.50 0.20 2.82
N LYS A 219 4.65 -0.41 2.57
CA LYS A 219 5.42 -0.28 1.32
C LYS A 219 5.02 -1.24 0.19
N HIS A 220 4.07 -2.15 0.38
CA HIS A 220 3.71 -3.16 -0.62
C HIS A 220 2.47 -2.71 -1.38
N THR A 221 2.53 -2.75 -2.70
CA THR A 221 1.40 -2.42 -3.56
C THR A 221 1.17 -3.55 -4.55
N MET A 222 -0.09 -3.86 -4.83
CA MET A 222 -0.47 -4.72 -5.96
C MET A 222 -1.70 -4.19 -6.65
N ILE A 223 -1.81 -4.47 -7.94
CA ILE A 223 -2.95 -4.14 -8.78
C ILE A 223 -3.37 -5.41 -9.51
N VAL A 224 -4.67 -5.69 -9.49
CA VAL A 224 -5.30 -6.81 -10.19
C VAL A 224 -6.49 -6.33 -11.01
N ARG A 225 -6.79 -7.07 -12.07
CA ARG A 225 -8.02 -6.97 -12.83
C ARG A 225 -9.05 -7.88 -12.20
N ILE A 226 -10.27 -7.38 -12.04
CA ILE A 226 -11.44 -8.20 -11.78
C ILE A 226 -12.38 -8.06 -12.97
N SER A 227 -12.56 -9.16 -13.71
CA SER A 227 -13.52 -9.23 -14.82
C SER A 227 -14.72 -10.07 -14.41
N TYR A 228 -15.92 -9.68 -14.85
CA TYR A 228 -17.16 -10.32 -14.43
C TYR A 228 -18.25 -10.19 -15.51
N ASP A 229 -19.14 -11.17 -15.54
CA ASP A 229 -20.41 -11.17 -16.26
C ASP A 229 -21.48 -11.84 -15.35
N GLN A 230 -22.63 -12.24 -15.90
CA GLN A 230 -23.70 -12.86 -15.10
C GLN A 230 -23.40 -14.29 -14.68
N GLU A 231 -22.43 -14.95 -15.31
CA GLU A 231 -22.14 -16.37 -15.13
C GLU A 231 -20.83 -16.59 -14.38
N HIS A 232 -19.84 -15.71 -14.56
CA HIS A 232 -18.50 -15.91 -14.04
C HIS A 232 -17.81 -14.61 -13.61
N TYR A 233 -16.82 -14.74 -12.73
CA TYR A 233 -15.81 -13.70 -12.51
C TYR A 233 -14.38 -14.26 -12.53
N SER A 234 -13.40 -13.38 -12.72
CA SER A 234 -11.98 -13.71 -12.69
C SER A 234 -11.19 -12.63 -11.96
N ILE A 235 -10.11 -13.01 -11.29
CA ILE A 235 -9.15 -12.11 -10.63
C ILE A 235 -7.76 -12.43 -11.19
N THR A 236 -7.17 -11.50 -11.93
CA THR A 236 -5.88 -11.71 -12.60
C THR A 236 -4.86 -10.64 -12.26
N TYR A 237 -3.62 -11.04 -12.05
CA TYR A 237 -2.51 -10.13 -11.75
C TYR A 237 -2.26 -9.10 -12.86
N ILE A 238 -2.00 -7.83 -12.49
CA ILE A 238 -1.49 -6.79 -13.39
C ILE A 238 -0.07 -6.37 -12.98
N SER A 239 0.10 -5.91 -11.75
CA SER A 239 1.41 -5.41 -11.30
C SER A 239 1.56 -5.43 -9.78
N SER A 240 2.80 -5.34 -9.31
CA SER A 240 3.10 -5.19 -7.89
C SER A 240 4.44 -4.49 -7.67
N GLU A 241 4.57 -3.92 -6.47
CA GLU A 241 5.77 -3.28 -5.96
C GLU A 241 6.11 -3.87 -4.59
N ASN A 242 7.40 -4.11 -4.36
CA ASN A 242 7.93 -4.73 -3.14
C ASN A 242 7.43 -6.16 -2.85
N LEU A 243 6.78 -6.83 -3.81
CA LEU A 243 6.33 -8.22 -3.68
C LEU A 243 7.22 -9.25 -4.38
N LYS A 244 8.41 -8.84 -4.85
CA LYS A 244 9.41 -9.70 -5.50
C LYS A 244 8.84 -10.45 -6.72
N TYR A 245 8.03 -9.75 -7.54
CA TYR A 245 7.53 -10.32 -8.78
C TYR A 245 8.68 -10.69 -9.72
N GLN A 246 8.72 -11.93 -10.19
CA GLN A 246 9.71 -12.42 -11.15
C GLN A 246 9.14 -13.62 -11.92
N GLY A 247 9.02 -13.51 -13.25
CA GLY A 247 8.66 -14.64 -14.12
C GLY A 247 7.32 -15.31 -13.74
N TYR A 248 6.34 -14.51 -13.32
CA TYR A 248 5.05 -14.96 -12.83
C TYR A 248 5.05 -15.69 -11.46
N TYR A 249 6.12 -15.51 -10.69
CA TYR A 249 6.21 -15.85 -9.27
C TYR A 249 6.26 -14.61 -8.41
N ILE A 250 5.73 -14.71 -7.19
CA ILE A 250 5.54 -13.58 -6.28
C ILE A 250 5.63 -14.02 -4.81
N HIS A 251 5.81 -13.07 -3.91
CA HIS A 251 5.76 -13.32 -2.48
C HIS A 251 4.42 -13.95 -2.06
N ARG A 252 4.47 -14.98 -1.20
CA ARG A 252 3.31 -15.80 -0.79
C ARG A 252 2.07 -15.03 -0.33
N ASN A 253 2.27 -13.88 0.32
CA ASN A 253 1.15 -13.08 0.84
C ASN A 253 0.24 -12.54 -0.27
N TYR A 254 0.76 -12.37 -1.49
CA TYR A 254 -0.09 -12.01 -2.63
C TYR A 254 -1.23 -13.02 -2.82
N ASN A 255 -0.90 -14.31 -2.91
CA ASN A 255 -1.90 -15.36 -3.10
C ASN A 255 -2.90 -15.41 -1.93
N VAL A 256 -2.45 -15.17 -0.70
CA VAL A 256 -3.34 -15.08 0.48
C VAL A 256 -4.37 -13.96 0.31
N TRP A 257 -3.95 -12.78 -0.17
CA TRP A 257 -4.87 -11.66 -0.36
C TRP A 257 -5.84 -11.88 -1.53
N ILE A 258 -5.43 -12.59 -2.59
CA ILE A 258 -6.35 -12.97 -3.68
C ILE A 258 -7.39 -13.98 -3.19
N GLN A 259 -6.98 -14.99 -2.43
CA GLN A 259 -7.90 -15.97 -1.85
C GLN A 259 -8.90 -15.33 -0.87
N GLN A 260 -8.46 -14.36 -0.07
CA GLN A 260 -9.37 -13.61 0.81
C GLN A 260 -10.40 -12.79 0.02
N LEU A 261 -9.98 -12.18 -1.08
CA LEU A 261 -10.87 -11.42 -1.96
C LEU A 261 -11.88 -12.34 -2.66
N GLU A 262 -11.41 -13.48 -3.19
CA GLU A 262 -12.24 -14.53 -3.79
C GLU A 262 -13.29 -15.06 -2.81
N GLN A 263 -12.87 -15.47 -1.61
CA GLN A 263 -13.78 -15.95 -0.56
C GLN A 263 -14.83 -14.91 -0.19
N GLY A 264 -14.43 -13.64 -0.05
CA GLY A 264 -15.38 -12.57 0.20
C GLY A 264 -16.34 -12.33 -0.96
N ILE A 265 -15.89 -12.46 -2.22
CA ILE A 265 -16.79 -12.32 -3.38
C ILE A 265 -17.82 -13.44 -3.37
N ASN A 266 -17.37 -14.69 -3.20
CA ASN A 266 -18.26 -15.86 -3.14
C ASN A 266 -19.29 -15.71 -2.02
N PHE A 267 -18.86 -15.33 -0.81
CA PHE A 267 -19.76 -15.14 0.33
C PHE A 267 -20.84 -14.07 0.08
N ASN A 268 -20.53 -13.00 -0.67
CA ASN A 268 -21.50 -11.95 -1.00
C ASN A 268 -22.38 -12.31 -2.23
N LEU A 269 -22.16 -13.46 -2.87
CA LEU A 269 -22.91 -13.98 -4.02
C LEU A 269 -23.70 -15.27 -3.69
N GLU A 270 -23.57 -15.78 -2.47
CA GLU A 270 -24.43 -16.84 -1.90
C GLU A 270 -25.86 -16.31 -1.64
#